data_AF-A0A075AS78-F1
#
_entry.id   AF-A0A075AS78-F1
#
_cell.length_a   1.000
_cell.length_b   1.000
_cell.length_c   1.000
_cell.angle_alpha   90.00
_cell.angle_beta   90.00
_cell.angle_gamma   90.00
#
_symmetry.space_group_name_H-M   'P 1'
#
loop_
_entity.id
_entity.type
_entity.pdbx_description
1 polymer ?
#
loop_
_entity_poly.entity_id
_entity_poly.type
_entity_poly.pdbx_seq_one_letter_code
_entity_poly.pdbx_strand_id
1 'polypeptide(L)'
;MYIDRTDDYHHLIHSSLKSDNPHVFTKVTPIRDPFLKEAYSTIHKIEVLNSYLEENRHEYCQPEAIKMSNERTSDLDSQSSMFIQACMQKIQTMELSCKKNRDDKNTDKAIHRESVIWYLNKKLAEAAGLKRQLQEIRLDHQMKNKENVLHLMQSQASPIFGENDDTEFEKYDLQETLLLEEENKNIANRFNSLIDQLEYRIRSFAIG
;
A
#
# COMPACT_ATOMS: atom_id res chain seq x y z
N MET A 1 -1.47 21.88 -18.12
CA MET A 1 -1.38 22.70 -16.89
C MET A 1 -1.33 21.72 -15.72
N TYR A 2 -0.13 21.29 -15.32
CA TYR A 2 0.04 20.32 -14.23
C TYR A 2 0.01 21.11 -12.92
N ILE A 3 -1.01 20.85 -12.10
CA ILE A 3 -1.12 21.43 -10.77
C ILE A 3 -0.18 20.61 -9.88
N ASP A 4 0.89 21.25 -9.44
CA ASP A 4 1.85 20.73 -8.48
C ASP A 4 1.14 20.64 -7.12
N ARG A 5 0.77 19.43 -6.69
CA ARG A 5 0.10 19.17 -5.40
C ARG A 5 1.07 18.66 -4.34
N THR A 6 2.32 19.13 -4.37
CA THR A 6 3.32 18.79 -3.36
C THR A 6 3.23 19.63 -2.10
N ASP A 7 2.43 20.70 -2.10
CA ASP A 7 2.35 21.67 -1.02
C ASP A 7 1.40 21.25 0.12
N ASP A 8 0.54 20.24 -0.09
CA ASP A 8 -0.45 19.80 0.90
C ASP A 8 0.14 18.99 2.08
N TYR A 9 1.42 18.65 2.03
CA TYR A 9 2.09 17.89 3.10
C TYR A 9 2.59 18.76 4.26
N HIS A 10 2.53 20.09 4.14
CA HIS A 10 3.01 21.00 5.18
C HIS A 10 2.24 20.90 6.51
N HIS A 11 0.99 20.46 6.48
CA HIS A 11 0.17 20.35 7.69
C HIS A 11 0.52 19.14 8.57
N LEU A 12 1.11 18.08 8.01
CA LEU A 12 1.64 16.94 8.79
C LEU A 12 2.99 17.24 9.46
N ILE A 13 3.70 18.30 9.02
CA ILE A 13 5.07 18.63 9.45
C ILE A 13 5.10 19.30 10.84
N HIS A 14 4.00 19.94 11.29
CA HIS A 14 4.05 20.78 12.49
C HIS A 14 3.59 20.12 13.79
N SER A 15 3.02 18.92 13.76
CA SER A 15 2.42 18.31 14.97
C SER A 15 3.36 17.40 15.78
N SER A 16 4.51 16.98 15.24
CA SER A 16 5.36 15.95 15.89
C SER A 16 6.66 16.47 16.54
N LEU A 17 6.77 17.79 16.78
CA LEU A 17 7.94 18.40 17.42
C LEU A 17 7.70 18.70 18.91
N LYS A 18 7.73 17.66 19.75
CA LYS A 18 8.13 17.78 21.16
C LYS A 18 8.90 16.54 21.60
N SER A 19 10.23 16.57 21.47
CA SER A 19 11.12 15.65 22.18
C SER A 19 12.38 16.40 22.57
N ASP A 20 12.53 16.58 23.88
CA ASP A 20 13.63 17.24 24.57
C ASP A 20 14.91 16.41 24.50
N ASN A 21 15.98 16.94 23.87
CA ASN A 21 17.36 16.52 24.13
C ASN A 21 18.35 17.63 23.67
N PRO A 22 18.98 18.39 24.58
CA PRO A 22 19.68 19.62 24.24
C PRO A 22 21.21 19.49 24.05
N HIS A 23 21.79 18.33 23.72
CA HIS A 23 23.26 18.21 23.62
C HIS A 23 23.78 17.28 22.50
N VAL A 24 23.58 17.65 21.23
CA VAL A 24 24.53 17.32 20.13
C VAL A 24 24.54 18.44 19.09
N PHE A 25 25.19 19.58 19.40
CA PHE A 25 25.54 20.56 18.37
C PHE A 25 26.93 20.24 17.80
N THR A 26 27.01 19.20 16.96
CA THR A 26 28.11 19.10 15.99
C THR A 26 27.94 20.24 14.99
N LYS A 27 28.98 21.08 14.83
CA LYS A 27 29.03 22.16 13.85
C LYS A 27 28.71 21.59 12.45
N VAL A 28 27.46 21.75 12.02
CA VAL A 28 27.00 21.31 10.70
C VAL A 28 27.65 22.23 9.67
N THR A 29 28.71 21.75 9.02
CA THR A 29 29.21 22.40 7.81
C THR A 29 28.06 22.44 6.80
N PRO A 30 27.75 23.59 6.17
CA PRO A 30 26.65 23.67 5.22
C PRO A 30 26.89 22.64 4.11
N ILE A 31 25.95 21.70 3.96
CA ILE A 31 25.99 20.66 2.93
C ILE A 31 25.98 21.38 1.58
N ARG A 32 27.16 21.55 0.98
CA ARG A 32 27.33 22.23 -0.30
C ARG A 32 26.97 21.34 -1.49
N ASP A 33 27.02 20.01 -1.33
CA ASP A 33 26.68 19.09 -2.40
C ASP A 33 25.15 18.98 -2.54
N PRO A 34 24.56 19.45 -3.67
CA PRO A 34 23.12 19.34 -3.91
C PRO A 34 22.60 17.89 -3.82
N PHE A 35 23.43 16.92 -4.20
CA PHE A 35 23.10 15.50 -4.09
C PHE A 35 22.88 15.09 -2.64
N LEU A 36 23.81 15.46 -1.75
CA LEU A 36 23.70 15.10 -0.33
C LEU A 36 22.53 15.81 0.33
N LYS A 37 22.30 17.09 0.00
CA LYS A 37 21.13 17.83 0.49
C LYS A 37 19.82 17.10 0.16
N GLU A 38 19.71 16.61 -1.07
CA GLU A 38 18.55 15.85 -1.51
C GLU A 38 18.47 14.47 -0.83
N ALA A 39 19.61 13.79 -0.65
CA ALA A 39 19.67 12.52 0.06
C ALA A 39 19.16 12.67 1.50
N TYR A 40 19.63 13.67 2.24
CA TYR A 40 19.18 13.93 3.61
C TYR A 40 17.68 14.29 3.67
N SER A 41 17.19 15.11 2.74
CA SER A 41 15.76 15.40 2.59
C SER A 41 14.95 14.13 2.37
N THR A 42 15.44 13.22 1.53
CA THR A 42 14.78 11.94 1.23
C THR A 42 14.79 11.00 2.44
N ILE A 43 15.89 10.90 3.17
CA ILE A 43 15.96 10.12 4.43
C ILE A 43 14.92 10.63 5.41
N HIS A 44 14.88 11.95 5.62
CA HIS A 44 13.94 12.55 6.56
C HIS A 44 12.49 12.24 6.20
N LYS A 45 12.13 12.29 4.91
CA LYS A 45 10.79 11.90 4.44
C LYS A 45 10.47 10.42 4.71
N ILE A 46 11.44 9.53 4.56
CA ILE A 46 11.29 8.10 4.89
C ILE A 46 11.08 7.91 6.40
N GLU A 47 11.81 8.65 7.24
CA GLU A 47 11.63 8.62 8.69
C GLU A 47 10.25 9.12 9.10
N VAL A 48 9.77 10.22 8.51
CA VAL A 48 8.41 10.72 8.72
C VAL A 48 7.36 9.69 8.33
N LEU A 49 7.54 9.00 7.19
CA LEU A 49 6.66 7.92 6.77
C LEU A 49 6.65 6.77 7.79
N ASN A 50 7.81 6.37 8.32
CA ASN A 50 7.89 5.31 9.33
C ASN A 50 7.15 5.69 10.61
N SER A 51 7.37 6.91 11.13
CA SER A 51 6.63 7.40 12.29
C SER A 51 5.12 7.42 12.04
N TYR A 52 4.70 7.90 10.87
CA TYR A 52 3.30 7.90 10.48
C TYR A 52 2.69 6.48 10.43
N LEU A 53 3.39 5.50 9.89
CA LEU A 53 2.92 4.11 9.85
C LEU A 53 2.82 3.49 11.25
N GLU A 54 3.78 3.77 12.15
CA GLU A 54 3.75 3.29 13.53
C GLU A 54 2.63 3.94 14.35
N GLU A 55 2.43 5.26 14.22
CA GLU A 55 1.36 5.99 14.91
C GLU A 55 -0.03 5.44 14.51
N ASN A 56 -0.22 5.11 13.23
CA ASN A 56 -1.48 4.59 12.70
C ASN A 56 -1.59 3.06 12.74
N ARG A 57 -0.59 2.35 13.27
CA ARG A 57 -0.57 0.88 13.34
C ARG A 57 -1.80 0.28 14.03
N HIS A 58 -2.32 0.98 15.04
CA HIS A 58 -3.50 0.56 15.79
C HIS A 58 -4.75 0.46 14.91
N GLU A 59 -4.88 1.32 13.88
CA GLU A 59 -6.01 1.30 12.94
C GLU A 59 -6.04 0.03 12.08
N TYR A 60 -4.88 -0.59 11.84
CA TYR A 60 -4.76 -1.86 11.11
C TYR A 60 -5.00 -3.10 12.00
N CYS A 61 -4.78 -2.98 13.30
CA CYS A 61 -4.74 -4.12 14.22
C CYS A 61 -6.06 -4.38 14.97
N GLN A 62 -7.02 -3.46 14.97
CA GLN A 62 -8.26 -3.63 15.73
C GLN A 62 -9.36 -4.33 14.91
N PRO A 63 -9.94 -5.44 15.42
CA PRO A 63 -11.05 -6.15 14.75
C PRO A 63 -12.33 -5.30 14.64
N GLU A 64 -12.64 -4.48 15.65
CA GLU A 64 -13.84 -3.62 15.63
C GLU A 64 -13.74 -2.49 14.58
N ALA A 65 -12.53 -2.10 14.21
CA ALA A 65 -12.29 -1.06 13.21
C ALA A 65 -12.73 -1.49 11.80
N ILE A 66 -12.92 -2.78 11.53
CA ILE A 66 -13.23 -3.31 10.18
C ILE A 66 -14.66 -2.97 9.75
N LYS A 67 -15.58 -2.73 10.69
CA LYS A 67 -16.96 -2.37 10.38
C LYS A 67 -17.16 -0.88 10.09
N MET A 68 -16.26 0.01 10.54
CA MET A 68 -16.42 1.46 10.39
C MET A 68 -15.18 2.22 9.85
N SER A 69 -14.03 1.57 9.61
CA SER A 69 -12.77 2.26 9.23
C SER A 69 -12.17 1.86 7.87
N ASN A 70 -12.91 1.14 7.02
CA ASN A 70 -12.38 0.78 5.69
C ASN A 70 -12.01 2.01 4.85
N GLU A 71 -12.78 3.10 4.95
CA GLU A 71 -12.49 4.34 4.23
C GLU A 71 -11.23 5.02 4.77
N ARG A 72 -11.13 5.20 6.09
CA ARG A 72 -9.96 5.80 6.75
C ARG A 72 -8.68 5.01 6.50
N THR A 73 -8.71 3.69 6.65
CA THR A 73 -7.53 2.84 6.38
C THR A 73 -7.18 2.77 4.90
N SER A 74 -8.16 2.91 3.99
CA SER A 74 -7.91 3.07 2.55
C SER A 74 -7.22 4.40 2.26
N ASP A 75 -7.61 5.48 2.94
CA ASP A 75 -6.96 6.78 2.80
C ASP A 75 -5.52 6.77 3.33
N LEU A 76 -5.27 6.14 4.48
CA LEU A 76 -3.92 5.94 5.02
C LEU A 76 -3.04 5.14 4.04
N ASP A 77 -3.61 4.10 3.41
CA ASP A 77 -2.92 3.31 2.40
C ASP A 77 -2.62 4.11 1.14
N SER A 78 -3.56 4.93 0.68
CA SER A 78 -3.37 5.81 -0.46
C SER A 78 -2.26 6.83 -0.18
N GLN A 79 -2.32 7.51 0.96
CA GLN A 79 -1.33 8.50 1.38
C GLN A 79 0.07 7.89 1.51
N SER A 80 0.20 6.77 2.22
CA SER A 80 1.49 6.09 2.37
C SER A 80 2.02 5.56 1.02
N SER A 81 1.16 5.12 0.11
CA SER A 81 1.57 4.70 -1.25
C SER A 81 2.14 5.88 -2.04
N MET A 82 1.47 7.04 -1.99
CA MET A 82 1.94 8.25 -2.65
C MET A 82 3.30 8.70 -2.10
N PHE A 83 3.49 8.65 -0.77
CA PHE A 83 4.76 8.98 -0.14
C PHE A 83 5.89 8.05 -0.58
N ILE A 84 5.65 6.72 -0.59
CA ILE A 84 6.64 5.74 -1.05
C ILE A 84 6.99 5.99 -2.52
N GLN A 85 5.99 6.22 -3.37
CA GLN A 85 6.19 6.48 -4.79
C GLN A 85 6.98 7.77 -5.02
N ALA A 86 6.70 8.85 -4.28
CA ALA A 86 7.44 10.10 -4.37
C ALA A 86 8.92 9.92 -3.96
N CYS A 87 9.19 9.17 -2.88
CA CYS A 87 10.56 8.86 -2.46
C CYS A 87 11.28 8.01 -3.51
N MET A 88 10.62 7.01 -4.08
CA MET A 88 11.17 6.17 -5.14
C MET A 88 11.53 6.98 -6.39
N GLN A 89 10.64 7.88 -6.84
CA GLN A 89 10.93 8.77 -7.97
C GLN A 89 12.12 9.69 -7.69
N LYS A 90 12.25 10.17 -6.45
CA LYS A 90 13.39 11.01 -6.04
C LYS A 90 14.71 10.24 -6.12
N ILE A 91 14.75 9.02 -5.58
CA ILE A 91 15.93 8.16 -5.62
C ILE A 91 16.30 7.83 -7.06
N GLN A 92 15.33 7.49 -7.92
CA GLN A 92 15.57 7.23 -9.35
C GLN A 92 16.16 8.46 -10.06
N THR A 93 15.67 9.67 -9.74
CA THR A 93 16.21 10.92 -10.30
C THR A 93 17.67 11.15 -9.87
N MET A 94 17.98 10.83 -8.61
CA MET A 94 19.35 10.88 -8.09
C MET A 94 20.27 9.84 -8.75
N GLU A 95 19.78 8.62 -8.98
CA GLU A 95 20.48 7.55 -9.71
C GLU A 95 20.82 7.96 -11.14
N LEU A 96 19.85 8.52 -11.87
CA LEU A 96 20.06 9.02 -13.23
C LEU A 96 21.08 10.15 -13.26
N SER A 97 21.03 11.05 -12.27
CA SER A 97 22.01 12.14 -12.12
C SER A 97 23.42 11.62 -11.82
N CYS A 98 23.54 10.49 -11.10
CA CYS A 98 24.84 9.85 -10.87
C CYS A 98 25.36 9.15 -12.14
N LYS A 99 24.48 8.48 -12.90
CA LYS A 99 24.84 7.82 -14.17
C LYS A 99 25.31 8.82 -15.23
N LYS A 100 24.65 9.98 -15.33
CA LYS A 100 25.03 11.05 -16.28
C LYS A 100 26.39 11.68 -15.99
N ASN A 101 26.80 11.69 -14.72
CA ASN A 101 28.06 12.29 -14.27
C ASN A 101 29.16 11.23 -14.03
N ARG A 102 29.01 10.00 -14.54
CA ARG A 102 30.02 8.92 -14.38
C ARG A 102 31.34 9.20 -15.10
N ASP A 103 31.38 10.16 -16.01
CA ASP A 103 32.58 10.58 -16.72
C ASP A 103 33.50 11.49 -15.86
N ASP A 104 33.04 11.89 -14.68
CA ASP A 104 33.84 12.67 -13.74
C ASP A 104 34.96 11.80 -13.15
N LYS A 105 36.21 12.27 -13.27
CA LYS A 105 37.46 11.62 -12.81
C LYS A 105 37.54 11.33 -11.29
N ASN A 106 36.47 11.51 -10.53
CA ASN A 106 36.45 11.37 -9.08
C ASN A 106 35.69 10.10 -8.67
N THR A 107 36.38 8.97 -8.79
CA THR A 107 35.88 7.62 -8.46
C THR A 107 35.36 7.53 -7.02
N ASP A 108 36.02 8.18 -6.07
CA ASP A 108 35.62 8.16 -4.66
C ASP A 108 34.24 8.82 -4.43
N LYS A 109 33.97 9.95 -5.09
CA LYS A 109 32.66 10.60 -5.04
C LYS A 109 31.56 9.76 -5.69
N ALA A 110 31.88 9.09 -6.80
CA ALA A 110 30.92 8.22 -7.48
C ALA A 110 30.53 7.03 -6.58
N ILE A 111 31.53 6.36 -5.98
CA ILE A 111 31.32 5.26 -5.03
C ILE A 111 30.50 5.71 -3.82
N HIS A 112 30.81 6.89 -3.26
CA HIS A 112 30.06 7.42 -2.12
C HIS A 112 28.59 7.67 -2.46
N ARG A 113 28.30 8.29 -3.61
CA ARG A 113 26.92 8.54 -4.06
C ARG A 113 26.13 7.26 -4.31
N GLU A 114 26.78 6.26 -4.91
CA GLU A 114 26.19 4.92 -5.10
C GLU A 114 25.88 4.25 -3.76
N SER A 115 26.79 4.36 -2.78
CA SER A 115 26.56 3.85 -1.41
C SER A 115 25.39 4.55 -0.72
N VAL A 116 25.25 5.86 -0.89
CA VAL A 116 24.11 6.63 -0.36
C VAL A 116 22.81 6.21 -1.01
N ILE A 117 22.75 6.07 -2.34
CA ILE A 117 21.57 5.56 -3.06
C ILE A 117 21.18 4.18 -2.55
N TRP A 118 22.14 3.27 -2.38
CA TRP A 118 21.89 1.95 -1.83
C TRP A 118 21.25 2.04 -0.44
N TYR A 119 21.79 2.88 0.44
CA TYR A 119 21.24 3.10 1.77
C TYR A 119 19.80 3.65 1.73
N LEU A 120 19.52 4.62 0.86
CA LEU A 120 18.18 5.17 0.65
C LEU A 120 17.19 4.09 0.19
N ASN A 121 17.57 3.29 -0.79
CA ASN A 121 16.76 2.18 -1.30
C ASN A 121 16.47 1.15 -0.20
N LYS A 122 17.50 0.81 0.60
CA LYS A 122 17.33 -0.08 1.74
C LYS A 122 16.34 0.48 2.76
N LYS A 123 16.46 1.76 3.12
CA LYS A 123 15.56 2.42 4.08
C LYS A 123 14.13 2.55 3.57
N LEU A 124 13.95 2.87 2.29
CA LEU A 124 12.63 2.90 1.67
C LEU A 124 11.99 1.51 1.63
N ALA A 125 12.79 0.46 1.37
CA ALA A 125 12.32 -0.92 1.39
C ALA A 125 11.89 -1.37 2.80
N GLU A 126 12.61 -0.96 3.85
CA GLU A 126 12.18 -1.19 5.24
C GLU A 126 10.80 -0.56 5.52
N ALA A 127 10.60 0.71 5.13
CA ALA A 127 9.32 1.41 5.29
C ALA A 127 8.18 0.77 4.49
N ALA A 128 8.44 0.42 3.22
CA ALA A 128 7.47 -0.28 2.38
C ALA A 128 7.14 -1.68 2.94
N GLY A 129 8.11 -2.35 3.55
CA GLY A 129 7.92 -3.62 4.25
C GLY A 129 6.98 -3.49 5.44
N LEU A 130 7.16 -2.47 6.29
CA LEU A 130 6.28 -2.20 7.41
C LEU A 130 4.84 -1.96 6.94
N LYS A 131 4.66 -1.09 5.93
CA LYS A 131 3.34 -0.85 5.33
C LYS A 131 2.69 -2.16 4.87
N ARG A 132 3.44 -3.00 4.14
CA ARG A 132 2.92 -4.27 3.63
C ARG A 132 2.46 -5.18 4.77
N GLN A 133 3.22 -5.27 5.86
CA GLN A 133 2.83 -6.06 7.04
C GLN A 133 1.51 -5.57 7.64
N LEU A 134 1.33 -4.24 7.77
CA LEU A 134 0.08 -3.66 8.27
C LEU A 134 -1.11 -3.98 7.34
N GLN A 135 -0.91 -3.91 6.02
CA GLN A 135 -1.93 -4.28 5.05
C GLN A 135 -2.29 -5.77 5.11
N GLU A 136 -1.30 -6.65 5.28
CA GLU A 136 -1.50 -8.09 5.44
C GLU A 136 -2.31 -8.41 6.70
N ILE A 137 -2.01 -7.76 7.84
CA ILE A 137 -2.80 -7.90 9.09
C ILE A 137 -4.26 -7.50 8.85
N ARG A 138 -4.51 -6.37 8.18
CA ARG A 138 -5.87 -5.93 7.86
C ARG A 138 -6.61 -6.96 7.00
N LEU A 139 -5.96 -7.46 5.95
CA LEU A 139 -6.56 -8.47 5.06
C LEU A 139 -6.88 -9.76 5.81
N ASP A 140 -5.98 -10.24 6.67
CA ASP A 140 -6.19 -11.42 7.50
C ASP A 140 -7.43 -11.26 8.41
N HIS A 141 -7.59 -10.09 9.03
CA HIS A 141 -8.79 -9.84 9.82
C HIS A 141 -10.06 -9.74 8.98
N GLN A 142 -10.00 -9.17 7.78
CA GLN A 142 -11.15 -9.16 6.86
C GLN A 142 -11.55 -10.58 6.43
N MET A 143 -10.57 -11.46 6.18
CA MET A 143 -10.81 -12.86 5.85
C MET A 143 -11.45 -13.61 7.02
N LYS A 144 -10.90 -13.49 8.23
CA LYS A 144 -11.47 -14.09 9.46
C LYS A 144 -12.88 -13.60 9.76
N ASN A 145 -13.17 -12.33 9.53
CA ASN A 145 -14.52 -11.79 9.70
C ASN A 145 -15.51 -12.41 8.69
N LYS A 146 -15.11 -12.59 7.43
CA LYS A 146 -15.95 -13.26 6.41
C LYS A 146 -16.22 -14.71 6.78
N GLU A 147 -15.21 -15.44 7.25
CA GLU A 147 -15.38 -16.82 7.73
C GLU A 147 -16.35 -16.91 8.91
N ASN A 148 -16.25 -16.00 9.88
CA ASN A 148 -17.16 -15.96 11.03
C ASN A 148 -18.62 -15.64 10.63
N VAL A 149 -18.83 -14.73 9.67
CA VAL A 149 -20.17 -14.41 9.14
C VAL A 149 -20.76 -15.61 8.40
N LEU A 150 -19.97 -16.28 7.56
CA LEU A 150 -20.40 -17.49 6.86
C LEU A 150 -20.77 -18.61 7.85
N HIS A 151 -19.95 -18.82 8.88
CA HIS A 151 -20.24 -19.82 9.91
C HIS A 151 -21.50 -19.46 10.70
N LEU A 152 -21.74 -18.18 11.01
CA LEU A 152 -22.95 -17.73 11.69
C LEU A 152 -24.20 -17.95 10.83
N MET A 153 -24.15 -17.61 9.54
CA MET A 153 -25.24 -17.86 8.58
C MET A 153 -25.51 -19.36 8.45
N GLN A 154 -24.47 -20.19 8.37
CA GLN A 154 -24.59 -21.64 8.29
C GLN A 154 -25.11 -22.26 9.60
N SER A 155 -24.80 -21.65 10.75
CA SER A 155 -25.31 -22.06 12.07
C SER A 155 -26.77 -21.65 12.28
N GLN A 156 -27.19 -20.50 11.75
CA GLN A 156 -28.58 -20.04 11.77
C GLN A 156 -29.46 -20.78 10.74
N ALA A 157 -28.86 -21.38 9.71
CA ALA A 157 -29.53 -22.26 8.75
C ALA A 157 -29.74 -23.71 9.26
N SER A 158 -29.72 -23.95 10.58
CA SER A 158 -30.23 -25.20 11.14
C SER A 158 -31.75 -25.13 11.28
N PRO A 159 -32.52 -26.07 10.72
CA PRO A 159 -33.98 -26.01 10.77
C PRO A 159 -34.45 -26.31 12.19
N ILE A 160 -34.84 -25.25 12.91
CA ILE A 160 -35.77 -25.41 14.03
C ILE A 160 -37.10 -25.80 13.37
N PHE A 161 -37.43 -27.10 13.45
CA PHE A 161 -38.79 -27.60 13.23
C PHE A 161 -39.72 -26.89 14.21
N GLY A 162 -40.22 -25.74 13.80
CA GLY A 162 -41.33 -25.03 14.41
C GLY A 162 -42.25 -24.64 13.29
N GLU A 163 -43.30 -25.44 13.09
CA GLU A 163 -44.44 -25.10 12.25
C GLU A 163 -44.93 -23.70 12.62
N ASN A 164 -44.60 -22.68 11.81
CA ASN A 164 -45.33 -21.44 11.73
C ASN A 164 -45.13 -20.85 10.32
N ASP A 165 -46.20 -20.99 9.55
CA ASP A 165 -46.73 -20.09 8.52
C ASP A 165 -45.89 -18.83 8.20
N ASP A 166 -44.93 -18.92 7.27
CA ASP A 166 -44.20 -17.76 6.71
C ASP A 166 -43.70 -18.06 5.27
N THR A 167 -44.62 -18.20 4.32
CA THR A 167 -44.32 -18.35 2.88
C THR A 167 -43.69 -17.11 2.20
N GLU A 168 -43.37 -16.04 2.94
CA GLU A 168 -42.87 -14.78 2.37
C GLU A 168 -41.37 -14.53 2.61
N PHE A 169 -40.74 -15.21 3.58
CA PHE A 169 -39.33 -15.01 3.92
C PHE A 169 -38.36 -15.84 3.05
N GLU A 170 -38.78 -17.02 2.58
CA GLU A 170 -37.98 -17.88 1.66
C GLU A 170 -37.79 -17.30 0.26
N LYS A 171 -38.64 -16.33 -0.15
CA LYS A 171 -38.63 -15.80 -1.53
C LYS A 171 -37.50 -14.80 -1.78
N TYR A 172 -37.08 -14.06 -0.75
CA TYR A 172 -36.01 -13.06 -0.87
C TYR A 172 -34.62 -13.71 -0.88
N ASP A 173 -34.43 -14.79 -0.13
CA ASP A 173 -33.17 -15.56 -0.09
C ASP A 173 -32.92 -16.35 -1.39
N LEU A 174 -33.99 -16.86 -2.02
CA LEU A 174 -33.89 -17.55 -3.32
C LEU A 174 -33.49 -16.59 -4.46
N GLN A 175 -33.91 -15.33 -4.39
CA GLN A 175 -33.61 -14.35 -5.43
C GLN A 175 -32.16 -13.86 -5.36
N GLU A 176 -31.62 -13.67 -4.16
CA GLU A 176 -30.22 -13.28 -3.94
C GLU A 176 -29.26 -14.41 -4.33
N THR A 177 -29.59 -15.66 -3.97
CA THR A 177 -28.80 -16.84 -4.38
C THR A 177 -28.78 -17.04 -5.90
N LEU A 178 -29.91 -16.83 -6.59
CA LEU A 178 -29.97 -16.89 -8.05
C LEU A 178 -29.14 -15.80 -8.73
N LEU A 179 -29.12 -14.59 -8.18
CA LEU A 179 -28.28 -13.49 -8.69
C LEU A 179 -26.79 -13.82 -8.53
N LEU A 180 -26.39 -14.36 -7.38
CA LEU A 180 -25.01 -14.78 -7.12
C LEU A 180 -24.56 -15.94 -8.03
N GLU A 181 -25.45 -16.90 -8.31
CA GLU A 181 -25.17 -17.97 -9.28
C GLU A 181 -25.01 -17.43 -10.71
N GLU A 182 -25.83 -16.45 -11.10
CA GLU A 182 -25.73 -15.80 -12.40
C GLU A 182 -24.40 -15.02 -12.53
N GLU A 183 -24.01 -14.27 -11.50
CA GLU A 183 -22.73 -13.57 -11.48
C GLU A 183 -21.55 -14.54 -11.57
N ASN A 184 -21.56 -15.63 -10.81
CA ASN A 184 -20.51 -16.66 -10.86
C ASN A 184 -20.40 -17.29 -12.25
N LYS A 185 -21.54 -17.59 -12.88
CA LYS A 185 -21.57 -18.11 -14.25
C LYS A 185 -21.01 -17.10 -15.25
N ASN A 186 -21.31 -15.81 -15.06
CA ASN A 186 -20.80 -14.74 -15.91
C ASN A 186 -19.28 -14.56 -15.76
N ILE A 187 -18.76 -14.66 -14.54
CA ILE A 187 -17.32 -14.64 -14.27
C ILE A 187 -16.62 -15.84 -14.92
N ALA A 188 -17.18 -17.04 -14.78
CA ALA A 188 -16.64 -18.25 -15.41
C ALA A 188 -16.60 -18.12 -16.94
N ASN A 189 -17.65 -17.57 -17.55
CA ASN A 189 -17.70 -17.32 -19.00
C ASN A 189 -16.64 -16.31 -19.45
N ARG A 190 -16.44 -15.23 -18.69
CA ARG A 190 -15.37 -14.25 -18.98
C ARG A 190 -13.99 -14.89 -18.91
N PHE A 191 -13.76 -15.73 -17.90
CA PHE A 191 -12.49 -16.43 -17.75
C PHE A 191 -12.22 -17.38 -18.92
N ASN A 192 -13.20 -18.19 -19.30
CA ASN A 192 -13.08 -19.09 -20.46
C ASN A 192 -12.84 -18.32 -21.76
N SER A 193 -13.51 -17.18 -21.96
CA SER A 193 -13.26 -16.33 -23.13
C SER A 193 -11.83 -15.78 -23.17
N LEU A 194 -11.25 -15.43 -22.02
CA LEU A 194 -9.85 -15.00 -21.94
C LEU A 194 -8.88 -16.15 -22.23
N ILE A 195 -9.19 -17.37 -21.77
CA ILE A 195 -8.42 -18.56 -22.11
C ILE A 195 -8.44 -18.79 -23.62
N ASP A 196 -9.62 -18.75 -24.26
CA ASP A 196 -9.75 -18.93 -25.70
C ASP A 196 -8.95 -17.88 -26.50
N GLN A 197 -8.96 -16.63 -26.05
CA GLN A 197 -8.16 -15.55 -26.66
C GLN A 197 -6.65 -15.79 -26.51
N LEU A 198 -6.21 -16.27 -25.35
CA LEU A 198 -4.82 -16.60 -25.11
C LEU A 198 -4.38 -17.81 -25.95
N GLU A 199 -5.21 -18.85 -26.01
CA GLU A 199 -4.96 -20.02 -26.88
C GLU A 199 -4.85 -19.63 -28.35
N TYR A 200 -5.78 -18.78 -28.82
CA TYR A 200 -5.75 -18.27 -30.19
C TYR A 200 -4.46 -17.48 -30.46
N ARG A 201 -4.06 -16.59 -29.54
CA ARG A 201 -2.78 -15.86 -29.65
C ARG A 201 -1.60 -16.81 -29.70
N ILE A 202 -1.50 -17.77 -28.78
CA ILE A 202 -0.41 -18.74 -28.74
C ILE A 202 -0.33 -19.54 -30.05
N ARG A 203 -1.47 -20.04 -30.56
CA ARG A 203 -1.50 -20.75 -31.86
C ARG A 203 -1.10 -19.86 -33.02
N SER A 204 -1.53 -18.60 -33.03
CA SER A 204 -1.14 -17.63 -34.08
C SER A 204 0.35 -17.30 -34.06
N PHE A 205 1.00 -17.32 -32.89
CA PHE A 205 2.45 -17.14 -32.75
C PHE A 205 3.25 -18.39 -33.11
N ALA A 206 2.65 -19.59 -33.07
CA ALA A 206 3.34 -20.85 -33.39
C ALA A 206 3.34 -21.20 -34.90
N ILE A 207 2.54 -20.52 -35.72
CA ILE A 207 2.37 -20.78 -37.16
C ILE A 207 3.05 -19.68 -38.02
N GLY A 208 3.53 -18.58 -37.42
CA GLY A 208 4.32 -17.53 -38.07
C GLY A 208 5.80 -17.63 -37.70
#